data_AF-A0A545SYN5-F1
#
_entry.id   AF-A0A545SYN5-F1
#
_cell.length_a   1.000
_cell.length_b   1.000
_cell.length_c   1.000
_cell.angle_alpha   90.00
_cell.angle_beta   90.00
_cell.angle_gamma   90.00
#
_symmetry.space_group_name_H-M   'P 1'
#
loop_
_entity.id
_entity.type
_entity.pdbx_description
1 polymer ?
#
loop_
_entity_poly.entity_id
_entity_poly.type
_entity_poly.pdbx_seq_one_letter_code
_entity_poly.pdbx_strand_id
1 'polypeptide(L)'
;MSVIRTEALAGLNDLIAACREAAGTYRLAAEKLQGTSIGRDCQDHAARRDFSADKLTEFVIAQDDVPNSASGEKALVESAVITLKSAVGFDEAAVVLENCAAKEKQLDDTANVVLSVLAAPELRNVVLTLRTDVAKALESLEQAKPEA
;
A
#
# COMPACT_ATOMS: atom_id res chain seq x y z
N MET A 1 14.93 12.80 -23.60
CA MET A 1 14.09 11.85 -22.86
C MET A 1 12.64 12.08 -23.23
N SER A 2 11.86 11.02 -23.49
CA SER A 2 10.43 11.11 -23.87
C SER A 2 9.57 11.41 -22.65
N VAL A 3 8.62 12.35 -22.75
CA VAL A 3 7.66 12.73 -21.70
C VAL A 3 6.91 11.51 -21.14
N ILE A 4 6.58 10.55 -22.01
CA ILE A 4 5.88 9.30 -21.67
C ILE A 4 6.71 8.43 -20.70
N ARG A 5 8.05 8.46 -20.81
CA ARG A 5 8.94 7.72 -19.89
C ARG A 5 8.97 8.37 -18.51
N THR A 6 8.92 9.71 -18.45
CA THR A 6 8.91 10.47 -17.20
C THR A 6 7.61 10.27 -16.42
N GLU A 7 6.46 10.28 -17.11
CA GLU A 7 5.14 10.04 -16.49
C GLU A 7 5.01 8.60 -15.95
N ALA A 8 5.49 7.61 -16.70
CA ALA A 8 5.50 6.22 -16.24
C ALA A 8 6.38 6.02 -14.99
N LEU A 9 7.58 6.63 -14.96
CA LEU A 9 8.47 6.57 -13.80
C LEU A 9 7.90 7.29 -12.58
N ALA A 10 7.28 8.46 -12.77
CA ALA A 10 6.58 9.16 -11.70
C ALA A 10 5.45 8.30 -11.11
N GLY A 11 4.61 7.71 -11.97
CA GLY A 11 3.53 6.83 -11.52
C GLY A 11 4.03 5.58 -10.79
N LEU A 12 5.15 4.99 -11.20
CA LEU A 12 5.75 3.86 -10.49
C LEU A 12 6.28 4.24 -9.11
N ASN A 13 6.88 5.41 -8.97
CA ASN A 13 7.32 5.93 -7.68
C ASN A 13 6.13 6.21 -6.75
N ASP A 14 5.03 6.77 -7.29
CA ASP A 14 3.80 6.96 -6.53
C ASP A 14 3.21 5.62 -6.06
N LEU A 15 3.25 4.60 -6.92
CA LEU A 15 2.79 3.25 -6.59
C LEU A 15 3.66 2.58 -5.50
N ILE A 16 4.97 2.76 -5.55
CA ILE A 16 5.91 2.30 -4.51
C ILE A 16 5.59 3.00 -3.18
N ALA A 17 5.40 4.32 -3.20
CA ALA A 17 5.04 5.08 -2.01
C ALA A 17 3.71 4.59 -1.41
N ALA A 18 2.68 4.40 -2.24
CA ALA A 18 1.39 3.87 -1.81
C ALA A 18 1.50 2.46 -1.19
N CYS A 19 2.34 1.57 -1.75
CA CYS A 19 2.60 0.27 -1.15
C CYS A 19 3.22 0.40 0.25
N ARG A 20 4.20 1.29 0.43
CA ARG A 20 4.87 1.51 1.73
C ARG A 20 3.93 2.12 2.77
N GLU A 21 3.08 3.07 2.37
CA GLU A 21 2.06 3.65 3.23
C GLU A 21 1.03 2.60 3.67
N ALA A 22 0.56 1.76 2.74
CA ALA A 22 -0.33 0.65 3.06
C ALA A 22 0.33 -0.34 4.05
N ALA A 23 1.60 -0.71 3.82
CA ALA A 23 2.36 -1.56 4.73
C ALA A 23 2.49 -0.95 6.14
N GLY A 24 2.76 0.36 6.23
CA GLY A 24 2.78 1.10 7.50
C GLY A 24 1.43 1.05 8.23
N THR A 25 0.34 1.25 7.50
CA THR A 25 -1.03 1.20 8.05
C THR A 25 -1.38 -0.18 8.56
N TYR A 26 -1.03 -1.25 7.84
CA TYR A 26 -1.23 -2.62 8.29
C TYR A 26 -0.39 -2.99 9.51
N ARG A 27 0.86 -2.52 9.59
CA ARG A 27 1.70 -2.71 10.79
C ARG A 27 1.04 -2.10 12.02
N LEU A 28 0.55 -0.87 11.90
CA LEU A 28 -0.18 -0.22 12.99
C LEU A 28 -1.45 -0.98 13.36
N ALA A 29 -2.24 -1.44 12.37
CA ALA A 29 -3.41 -2.26 12.63
C ALA A 29 -3.06 -3.57 13.35
N ALA A 30 -1.98 -4.24 12.95
CA ALA A 30 -1.48 -5.44 13.60
C ALA A 30 -1.04 -5.21 15.05
N GLU A 31 -0.39 -4.07 15.34
CA GLU A 31 -0.02 -3.67 16.70
C GLU A 31 -1.27 -3.48 17.59
N LYS A 32 -2.33 -2.87 17.04
CA LYS A 32 -3.58 -2.64 17.76
C LYS A 32 -4.41 -3.92 17.95
N LEU A 33 -4.32 -4.85 17.00
CA LEU A 33 -5.07 -6.12 17.00
C LEU A 33 -4.22 -7.31 17.47
N GLN A 34 -3.18 -7.05 18.27
CA GLN A 34 -2.22 -8.05 18.70
C GLN A 34 -2.92 -9.23 19.39
N GLY A 35 -2.52 -10.46 19.05
CA GLY A 35 -3.07 -11.69 19.62
C GLY A 35 -4.35 -12.21 18.95
N THR A 36 -4.87 -11.50 17.94
CA THR A 36 -6.03 -11.96 17.14
C THR A 36 -5.60 -12.64 15.85
N SER A 37 -6.51 -13.33 15.16
CA SER A 37 -6.28 -13.79 13.78
C SER A 37 -6.12 -12.60 12.82
N ILE A 38 -6.99 -11.60 12.93
CA ILE A 38 -6.98 -10.41 12.09
C ILE A 38 -5.64 -9.66 12.22
N GLY A 39 -5.09 -9.55 13.42
CA GLY A 39 -3.77 -8.94 13.63
C GLY A 39 -2.64 -9.67 12.89
N ARG A 40 -2.71 -11.00 12.78
CA ARG A 40 -1.75 -11.79 11.98
C ARG A 40 -1.98 -11.58 10.48
N ASP A 41 -3.23 -11.54 10.04
CA ASP A 41 -3.57 -11.25 8.64
C ASP A 41 -3.05 -9.86 8.24
N CYS A 42 -3.16 -8.86 9.12
CA CYS A 42 -2.57 -7.54 8.90
C CYS A 42 -1.04 -7.59 8.76
N GLN A 43 -0.33 -8.41 9.56
CA GLN A 43 1.12 -8.58 9.40
C GLN A 43 1.48 -9.19 8.04
N ASP A 44 0.72 -10.20 7.60
CA ASP A 44 0.92 -10.83 6.30
C ASP A 44 0.67 -9.84 5.16
N HIS A 45 -0.38 -9.03 5.25
CA HIS A 45 -0.65 -7.97 4.28
C HIS A 45 0.45 -6.91 4.26
N ALA A 46 0.96 -6.48 5.43
CA ALA A 46 2.10 -5.56 5.49
C ALA A 46 3.33 -6.12 4.75
N ALA A 47 3.67 -7.38 5.00
CA ALA A 47 4.80 -8.05 4.36
C ALA A 47 4.63 -8.15 2.83
N ARG A 48 3.42 -8.45 2.34
CA ARG A 48 3.14 -8.48 0.89
C ARG A 48 3.25 -7.11 0.23
N ARG A 49 2.86 -6.04 0.94
CA ARG A 49 2.99 -4.66 0.43
C ARG A 49 4.44 -4.20 0.38
N ASP A 50 5.23 -4.50 1.41
CA ASP A 50 6.68 -4.26 1.39
C ASP A 50 7.35 -5.04 0.23
N PHE A 51 7.04 -6.34 0.08
CA PHE A 51 7.56 -7.14 -1.04
C PHE A 51 7.20 -6.56 -2.41
N SER A 52 5.98 -6.06 -2.58
CA SER A 52 5.53 -5.42 -3.83
C SER A 52 6.29 -4.12 -4.09
N ALA A 53 6.50 -3.30 -3.05
CA ALA A 53 7.28 -2.07 -3.15
C ALA A 53 8.74 -2.36 -3.55
N ASP A 54 9.34 -3.40 -2.97
CA ASP A 54 10.71 -3.81 -3.29
C ASP A 54 10.83 -4.28 -4.74
N LYS A 55 9.88 -5.11 -5.21
CA LYS A 55 9.84 -5.55 -6.61
C LYS A 55 9.72 -4.37 -7.57
N LEU A 56 8.79 -3.45 -7.34
CA LEU A 56 8.64 -2.26 -8.16
C LEU A 56 9.91 -1.38 -8.14
N THR A 57 10.57 -1.27 -6.98
CA THR A 57 11.83 -0.53 -6.82
C THR A 57 12.96 -1.16 -7.65
N GLU A 58 13.12 -2.49 -7.60
CA GLU A 58 14.09 -3.23 -8.42
C GLU A 58 13.91 -2.92 -9.92
N PHE A 59 12.65 -2.88 -10.39
CA PHE A 59 12.33 -2.55 -11.78
C PHE A 59 12.64 -1.09 -12.14
N VAL A 60 12.29 -0.13 -11.27
CA VAL A 60 12.60 1.30 -11.50
C VAL A 60 14.10 1.51 -11.60
N ILE A 61 14.89 0.92 -10.70
CA ILE A 61 16.36 1.00 -10.70
C ILE A 61 16.93 0.42 -12.00
N ALA A 62 16.46 -0.77 -12.41
CA ALA A 62 16.92 -1.41 -13.64
C ALA A 62 16.58 -0.61 -14.92
N GLN A 63 15.56 0.24 -14.86
CA GLN A 63 15.13 1.08 -15.99
C GLN A 63 15.77 2.48 -16.00
N ASP A 64 16.35 2.95 -14.88
CA ASP A 64 16.87 4.32 -14.74
C ASP A 64 18.42 4.43 -14.79
N ASP A 65 19.16 3.32 -14.67
CA ASP A 65 20.63 3.25 -14.78
C ASP A 65 21.40 4.34 -13.98
N VAL A 66 20.91 4.73 -12.79
CA VAL A 66 21.58 5.65 -11.86
C VAL A 66 21.25 5.29 -10.38
N PRO A 67 22.20 5.40 -9.43
CA PRO A 67 22.08 4.81 -8.10
C PRO A 67 21.23 5.63 -7.13
N ASN A 68 20.29 4.91 -6.51
CA ASN A 68 19.77 5.06 -5.15
C ASN A 68 20.01 6.43 -4.45
N SER A 69 19.05 7.35 -4.60
CA SER A 69 18.84 8.39 -3.60
C SER A 69 17.71 7.95 -2.68
N ALA A 70 18.09 7.35 -1.55
CA ALA A 70 17.23 7.10 -0.42
C ALA A 70 16.44 8.38 -0.08
N SER A 71 15.17 8.40 -0.47
CA SER A 71 14.21 9.43 -0.04
C SER A 71 13.55 8.90 1.22
N GLY A 72 14.27 9.04 2.33
CA GLY A 72 13.73 8.88 3.66
C GLY A 72 12.78 10.01 4.01
N GLU A 73 11.92 9.69 4.98
CA GLU A 73 11.11 10.62 5.79
C GLU A 73 9.83 11.18 5.17
N LYS A 74 8.78 10.35 5.22
CA LYS A 74 7.41 10.80 5.50
C LYS A 74 6.62 9.70 6.20
N ALA A 75 6.80 9.56 7.52
CA ALA A 75 6.08 8.55 8.32
C ALA A 75 5.65 9.02 9.73
N LEU A 76 5.61 10.33 10.00
CA LEU A 76 5.36 10.85 11.36
C LEU A 76 4.00 11.55 11.58
N VAL A 77 3.16 11.69 10.55
CA VAL A 77 1.89 12.43 10.68
C VAL A 77 0.65 11.52 10.80
N GLU A 78 0.67 10.32 10.21
CA GLU A 78 -0.52 9.46 10.15
C GLU A 78 -0.87 8.79 11.50
N SER A 79 0.13 8.51 12.35
CA SER A 79 -0.10 7.94 13.69
C SER A 79 -0.91 8.88 14.61
N ALA A 80 -0.74 10.20 14.44
CA ALA A 80 -1.45 11.21 15.22
C ALA A 80 -2.96 11.26 14.87
N VAL A 81 -3.32 11.06 13.61
CA VAL A 81 -4.72 11.08 13.15
C VAL A 81 -5.49 9.86 13.65
N ILE A 82 -4.83 8.70 13.70
CA ILE A 82 -5.44 7.45 14.18
C ILE A 82 -5.70 7.52 15.68
N THR A 83 -4.75 8.08 16.44
CA THR A 83 -4.89 8.32 17.88
C THR A 83 -6.02 9.31 18.21
N LEU A 84 -6.26 10.31 17.35
CA LEU A 84 -7.34 11.27 17.54
C LEU A 84 -8.74 10.67 17.29
N LYS A 85 -8.90 9.74 16.35
CA LYS A 85 -10.19 9.09 16.08
C LYS A 85 -10.59 8.09 17.17
N SER A 86 -9.63 7.38 17.77
CA SER A 86 -9.90 6.43 18.87
C SER A 86 -10.23 7.12 20.20
N ALA A 87 -9.79 8.36 20.42
CA ALA A 87 -10.16 9.15 21.59
C ALA A 87 -11.66 9.54 21.66
N VAL A 88 -12.42 9.35 20.57
CA VAL A 88 -13.84 9.77 20.47
C VAL A 88 -14.82 8.59 20.74
N GLY A 89 -14.33 7.46 21.25
CA GLY A 89 -15.19 6.33 21.66
C GLY A 89 -15.65 5.44 20.49
N PHE A 90 -15.00 5.53 19.33
CA PHE A 90 -15.18 4.57 18.23
C PHE A 90 -14.43 3.27 18.53
N ASP A 91 -14.97 2.15 18.05
CA ASP A 91 -14.27 0.87 18.07
C ASP A 91 -12.93 0.99 17.34
N GLU A 92 -11.84 1.00 18.10
CA GLU A 92 -10.48 1.19 17.60
C GLU A 92 -10.13 0.14 16.54
N ALA A 93 -10.66 -1.07 16.65
CA ALA A 93 -10.48 -2.14 15.67
C ALA A 93 -11.15 -1.81 14.33
N ALA A 94 -12.40 -1.36 14.36
CA ALA A 94 -13.13 -0.97 13.16
C ALA A 94 -12.45 0.20 12.43
N VAL A 95 -11.95 1.19 13.18
CA VAL A 95 -11.26 2.36 12.61
C VAL A 95 -9.95 1.98 11.93
N VAL A 96 -9.12 1.12 12.54
CA VAL A 96 -7.85 0.71 11.90
C VAL A 96 -8.07 -0.14 10.66
N LEU A 97 -9.09 -1.01 10.66
CA LEU A 97 -9.47 -1.81 9.49
C LEU A 97 -10.04 -0.95 8.36
N GLU A 98 -10.83 0.07 8.68
CA GLU A 98 -11.31 1.05 7.69
C GLU A 98 -10.16 1.82 7.04
N ASN A 99 -9.16 2.25 7.84
CA ASN A 99 -7.97 2.91 7.31
C ASN A 99 -7.17 1.98 6.38
N CYS A 100 -7.03 0.68 6.72
CA CYS A 100 -6.40 -0.30 5.84
C CYS A 100 -7.16 -0.40 4.51
N ALA A 101 -8.49 -0.50 4.55
CA ALA A 101 -9.32 -0.58 3.35
C ALA A 101 -9.22 0.70 2.48
N ALA A 102 -9.13 1.87 3.11
CA ALA A 102 -8.93 3.14 2.39
C ALA A 102 -7.58 3.19 1.66
N LYS A 103 -6.50 2.72 2.30
CA LYS A 103 -5.17 2.65 1.68
C LYS A 103 -5.12 1.64 0.54
N GLU A 104 -5.78 0.50 0.67
CA GLU A 104 -5.89 -0.48 -0.41
C GLU A 104 -6.68 0.06 -1.61
N LYS A 105 -7.76 0.81 -1.39
CA LYS A 105 -8.48 1.49 -2.49
C LYS A 105 -7.62 2.53 -3.19
N GLN A 106 -6.92 3.38 -2.43
CA GLN A 106 -5.98 4.34 -2.99
C GLN A 106 -4.89 3.63 -3.82
N LEU A 107 -4.40 2.48 -3.35
CA LEU A 107 -3.41 1.68 -4.05
C LEU A 107 -3.95 1.12 -5.37
N ASP A 108 -5.20 0.64 -5.42
CA ASP A 108 -5.83 0.21 -6.68
C ASP A 108 -5.99 1.36 -7.68
N ASP A 109 -6.41 2.53 -7.20
CA ASP A 109 -6.56 3.74 -8.03
C ASP A 109 -5.21 4.16 -8.63
N THR A 110 -4.14 4.21 -7.82
CA THR A 110 -2.79 4.50 -8.30
C THR A 110 -2.33 3.44 -9.32
N ALA A 111 -2.57 2.15 -9.05
CA ALA A 111 -2.22 1.09 -9.97
C ALA A 111 -2.96 1.19 -11.32
N ASN A 112 -4.23 1.63 -11.32
CA ASN A 112 -5.00 1.87 -12.54
C ASN A 112 -4.40 3.01 -13.38
N VAL A 113 -4.02 4.11 -12.73
CA VAL A 113 -3.33 5.23 -13.41
C VAL A 113 -2.03 4.76 -14.04
N VAL A 114 -1.20 4.01 -13.28
CA VAL A 114 0.05 3.46 -13.78
C VAL A 114 -0.18 2.55 -14.98
N LEU A 115 -1.14 1.63 -14.92
CA LEU A 115 -1.46 0.73 -16.03
C LEU A 115 -1.93 1.46 -17.30
N SER A 116 -2.46 2.68 -17.19
CA SER A 116 -2.88 3.46 -18.37
C SER A 116 -1.70 4.03 -19.16
N VAL A 117 -0.56 4.27 -18.50
CA VAL A 117 0.66 4.84 -19.09
C VAL A 117 1.77 3.81 -19.31
N LEU A 118 1.66 2.62 -18.70
CA LEU A 118 2.70 1.60 -18.75
C LEU A 118 2.71 0.80 -20.07
N ALA A 119 3.79 0.92 -20.84
CA ALA A 119 3.98 0.16 -22.07
C ALA A 119 4.70 -1.19 -21.87
N ALA A 120 5.53 -1.33 -20.82
CA ALA A 120 6.37 -2.51 -20.59
C ALA A 120 5.55 -3.73 -20.11
N PRO A 121 5.44 -4.83 -20.90
CA PRO A 121 4.55 -5.96 -20.56
C PRO A 121 4.87 -6.65 -19.23
N GLU A 122 6.15 -6.81 -18.90
CA GLU A 122 6.59 -7.45 -17.67
C GLU A 122 6.15 -6.66 -16.44
N LEU A 123 6.30 -5.34 -16.49
CA LEU A 123 5.91 -4.46 -15.40
C LEU A 123 4.39 -4.34 -15.28
N ARG A 124 3.65 -4.43 -16.40
CA ARG A 124 2.20 -4.53 -16.37
C ARG A 124 1.76 -5.77 -15.59
N ASN A 125 2.42 -6.91 -15.79
CA ASN A 125 2.11 -8.14 -15.05
C ASN A 125 2.36 -7.99 -13.55
N VAL A 126 3.43 -7.30 -13.14
CA VAL A 126 3.71 -7.00 -11.73
C VAL A 126 2.60 -6.14 -11.13
N VAL A 127 2.20 -5.07 -11.82
CA VAL A 127 1.13 -4.17 -11.35
C VAL A 127 -0.23 -4.89 -11.32
N LEU A 128 -0.53 -5.76 -12.29
CA LEU A 128 -1.75 -6.58 -12.28
C LEU A 128 -1.77 -7.61 -11.13
N THR A 129 -0.61 -8.20 -10.83
CA THR A 129 -0.47 -9.11 -9.69
C THR A 129 -0.71 -8.36 -8.39
N LEU A 130 -0.13 -7.16 -8.24
CA LEU A 130 -0.40 -6.28 -7.11
C LEU A 130 -1.89 -6.00 -6.96
N ARG A 131 -2.59 -5.59 -8.03
CA ARG A 131 -4.03 -5.32 -8.00
C ARG A 131 -4.86 -6.55 -7.60
N THR A 132 -4.49 -7.73 -8.07
CA THR A 132 -5.15 -8.98 -7.67
C THR A 132 -5.01 -9.21 -6.16
N ASP A 133 -3.83 -8.92 -5.60
CA ASP A 133 -3.59 -9.00 -4.17
C ASP A 133 -4.27 -7.87 -3.37
N VAL A 134 -4.46 -6.69 -3.95
CA VAL A 134 -5.27 -5.60 -3.37
C VAL A 134 -6.73 -6.01 -3.27
N ALA A 135 -7.30 -6.58 -4.33
CA ALA A 135 -8.68 -7.04 -4.34
C ALA A 135 -8.94 -8.10 -3.25
N LYS A 136 -8.05 -9.08 -3.12
CA LYS A 136 -8.13 -10.09 -2.05
C LYS A 136 -8.02 -9.47 -0.65
N ALA A 137 -7.16 -8.48 -0.48
CA ALA A 137 -7.03 -7.78 0.81
C ALA A 137 -8.31 -7.02 1.17
N LEU A 138 -8.94 -6.36 0.20
CA LEU A 138 -10.22 -5.67 0.40
C LEU A 138 -11.34 -6.65 0.80
N GLU A 139 -11.41 -7.81 0.15
CA GLU A 139 -12.38 -8.87 0.51
C GLU A 139 -12.15 -9.38 1.94
N SER A 140 -10.90 -9.66 2.32
CA SER A 140 -10.54 -10.09 3.68
C SER A 140 -10.90 -9.03 4.73
N LEU A 141 -10.60 -7.75 4.43
CA LEU A 141 -10.92 -6.63 5.33
C LEU A 141 -12.43 -6.43 5.50
N GLU A 142 -13.22 -6.66 4.45
CA GLU A 142 -14.67 -6.58 4.51
C GLU A 142 -15.27 -7.67 5.39
N GLN A 143 -14.75 -8.90 5.30
CA GLN A 143 -15.15 -10.03 6.15
C GLN A 143 -14.73 -9.86 7.61
N ALA A 144 -13.65 -9.11 7.87
CA ALA A 144 -13.11 -8.88 9.20
C ALA A 144 -13.82 -7.75 9.98
N LYS A 145 -14.73 -6.99 9.35
CA LYS A 145 -15.47 -5.93 10.04
C LYS A 145 -16.51 -6.55 10.98
N PRO A 146 -16.57 -6.13 12.26
CA PRO A 146 -17.63 -6.56 13.16
C PRO A 146 -19.00 -6.10 12.62
N GLU A 147 -20.00 -7.00 12.68
CA GLU A 147 -21.39 -6.63 12.40
C GLU A 147 -21.82 -5.54 13.40
N ALA A 148 -22.35 -4.44 12.86
CA ALA A 148 -22.78 -3.27 13.64
C ALA A 148 -24.03 -3.55 14.48
#